data_AF-A0A3C1FZI5-F1
#
_entry.id   AF-A0A3C1FZI5-F1
#
_cell.length_a   1.000
_cell.length_b   1.000
_cell.length_c   1.000
_cell.angle_alpha   90.00
_cell.angle_beta   90.00
_cell.angle_gamma   90.00
#
_symmetry.space_group_name_H-M   'P 1'
#
loop_
_entity.id
_entity.type
_entity.pdbx_description
1 polymer ?
#
loop_
_entity_poly.entity_id
_entity_poly.type
_entity_poly.pdbx_seq_one_letter_code
_entity_poly.pdbx_strand_id
1 'polypeptide(L)'
;MSVGDVENEVLSLKAEIKRLRKSLSELTPPLSVLLRRRGFTIYKKEPPADLLIPEARFVDTYYRFLTKYSFRLFLRDVIKHQECFSARDVSRYATQRVTANYIESLLRIGLIKKADEDNVYRLNHRPIRSFGPTLEWFVSEIFKREFAAEAIWGIKFKRPVVGGDYDLIVKIDGSILDMEIKSSPPKQIYANEITAFCDRVFDLKPELTIFFIDTELRMKDKIVPMFEDELRRRIPDDITAFFGVRESLRVERIEKELFHIEEKIFIINAKDSIVHNIERVLIRFFRRTYE
;
A
#
# COMPACT_ATOMS: atom_id res chain seq x y z
N MET A 1 -35.72 17.82 29.77
CA MET A 1 -34.74 18.79 29.24
C MET A 1 -35.49 19.74 28.33
N SER A 2 -35.33 21.04 28.53
CA SER A 2 -35.86 22.03 27.60
C SER A 2 -35.03 22.00 26.31
N VAL A 3 -35.59 22.51 25.19
CA VAL A 3 -34.85 22.63 23.92
C VAL A 3 -33.55 23.45 24.11
N GLY A 4 -33.57 24.45 25.00
CA GLY A 4 -32.40 25.26 25.34
C GLY A 4 -31.31 24.51 26.12
N ASP A 5 -31.67 23.51 26.92
CA ASP A 5 -30.69 22.67 27.64
C ASP A 5 -29.93 21.78 26.65
N VAL A 6 -30.63 21.24 25.66
CA VAL A 6 -30.03 20.41 24.59
C VAL A 6 -29.11 21.24 23.71
N GLU A 7 -29.50 22.46 23.35
CA GLU A 7 -28.63 23.35 22.56
C GLU A 7 -27.35 23.74 23.30
N ASN A 8 -27.45 24.05 24.60
CA ASN A 8 -26.29 24.36 25.44
C ASN A 8 -25.35 23.14 25.60
N GLU A 9 -25.90 21.95 25.79
CA GLU A 9 -25.14 20.71 25.86
C GLU A 9 -24.41 20.43 24.53
N VAL A 10 -25.09 20.60 23.38
CA VAL A 10 -24.49 20.45 22.05
C VAL A 10 -23.35 21.45 21.83
N LEU A 11 -23.49 22.71 22.29
CA LEU A 11 -22.42 23.72 22.17
C LEU A 11 -21.22 23.37 23.06
N SER A 12 -21.45 22.94 24.29
CA SER A 12 -20.41 22.48 25.21
C SER A 12 -19.64 21.28 24.65
N LEU A 13 -20.35 20.26 24.14
CA LEU A 13 -19.75 19.09 23.51
C LEU A 13 -18.92 19.47 22.28
N LYS A 14 -19.40 20.39 21.44
CA LYS A 14 -18.64 20.88 20.28
C LYS A 14 -17.34 21.58 20.71
N ALA A 15 -17.38 22.37 21.78
CA ALA A 15 -16.20 23.05 22.31
C ALA A 15 -15.18 22.06 22.87
N GLU A 16 -15.63 21.06 23.63
CA GLU A 16 -14.76 20.02 24.19
C GLU A 16 -14.16 19.13 23.08
N ILE A 17 -14.96 18.73 22.08
CA ILE A 17 -14.45 18.03 20.88
C ILE A 17 -13.37 18.86 20.18
N LYS A 18 -13.56 20.18 20.04
CA LYS A 18 -12.57 21.07 19.43
C LYS A 18 -11.27 21.12 20.25
N ARG A 19 -11.38 21.21 21.58
CA ARG A 19 -10.24 21.20 22.50
C ARG A 19 -9.48 19.86 22.44
N LEU A 20 -10.18 18.74 22.53
CA LEU A 20 -9.59 17.40 22.45
C LEU A 20 -8.89 17.18 21.11
N ARG A 21 -9.51 17.58 19.99
CA ARG A 21 -8.87 17.53 18.66
C ARG A 21 -7.58 18.37 18.61
N LYS A 22 -7.59 19.56 19.22
CA LYS A 22 -6.40 20.42 19.30
C LYS A 22 -5.29 19.72 20.10
N SER A 23 -5.57 19.26 21.31
CA SER A 23 -4.59 18.56 22.15
C SER A 23 -4.05 17.30 21.48
N LEU A 24 -4.90 16.51 20.81
CA LEU A 24 -4.46 15.33 20.06
C LEU A 24 -3.52 15.70 18.89
N SER A 25 -3.81 16.80 18.19
CA SER A 25 -2.96 17.28 17.08
C SER A 25 -1.60 17.82 17.55
N GLU A 26 -1.53 18.34 18.78
CA GLU A 26 -0.28 18.79 19.41
C GLU A 26 0.58 17.59 19.86
N LEU A 27 -0.05 16.56 20.40
CA LEU A 27 0.62 15.33 20.84
C LEU A 27 1.05 14.44 19.66
N THR A 28 0.24 14.36 18.61
CA THR A 28 0.52 13.54 17.43
C THR A 28 0.29 14.36 16.15
N PRO A 29 1.30 15.12 15.70
CA PRO A 29 1.18 15.98 14.52
C PRO A 29 0.66 15.20 13.30
N PRO A 30 -0.25 15.76 12.48
CA PRO A 30 -0.73 15.10 11.27
C PRO A 30 0.42 14.70 10.33
N LEU A 31 0.23 13.67 9.51
CA LEU A 31 1.26 13.17 8.60
C LEU A 31 1.86 14.28 7.72
N SER A 32 1.01 15.18 7.22
CA SER A 32 1.45 16.33 6.41
C SER A 32 2.43 17.28 7.13
N VAL A 33 2.33 17.39 8.46
CA VAL A 33 3.26 18.19 9.28
C VAL A 33 4.58 17.44 9.47
N LEU A 34 4.52 16.14 9.73
CA LEU A 34 5.72 15.29 9.84
C LEU A 34 6.54 15.29 8.54
N LEU A 35 5.87 15.24 7.39
CA LEU A 35 6.50 15.33 6.08
C LEU A 35 7.12 16.72 5.83
N ARG A 36 6.40 17.79 6.16
CA ARG A 36 6.89 19.17 5.98
C ARG A 36 8.15 19.45 6.79
N ARG A 37 8.25 18.90 8.01
CA ARG A 37 9.45 19.01 8.86
C ARG A 37 10.69 18.39 8.20
N ARG A 38 10.50 17.41 7.31
CA ARG A 38 11.55 16.78 6.52
C ARG A 38 11.78 17.46 5.16
N GLY A 39 11.09 18.57 4.89
CA GLY A 39 11.17 19.29 3.60
C GLY A 39 10.16 18.83 2.55
N PHE A 40 9.31 17.84 2.85
CA PHE A 40 8.37 17.26 1.88
C PHE A 40 7.00 17.94 1.95
N THR A 41 6.57 18.52 0.83
CA THR A 41 5.22 19.09 0.68
C THR A 41 4.44 18.34 -0.37
N ILE A 42 3.34 17.69 0.03
CA ILE A 42 2.44 16.97 -0.87
C ILE A 42 1.80 17.97 -1.84
N TYR A 43 1.89 17.73 -3.15
CA TYR A 43 1.13 18.50 -4.15
C TYR A 43 0.06 17.68 -4.87
N LYS A 44 0.22 16.36 -4.91
CA LYS A 44 -0.77 15.43 -5.45
C LYS A 44 -0.78 14.16 -4.62
N LYS A 45 -1.95 13.59 -4.40
CA LYS A 45 -2.17 12.27 -3.79
C LYS A 45 -3.49 11.71 -4.30
N GLU A 46 -3.67 10.41 -4.13
CA GLU A 46 -4.93 9.69 -4.38
C GLU A 46 -5.49 9.95 -5.79
N PRO A 47 -4.67 9.74 -6.85
CA PRO A 47 -5.09 10.03 -8.20
C PRO A 47 -6.30 9.15 -8.58
N PRO A 48 -7.40 9.74 -9.08
CA PRO A 48 -8.59 8.96 -9.45
C PRO A 48 -8.42 8.18 -10.77
N ALA A 49 -7.38 8.48 -11.54
CA ALA A 49 -7.12 7.82 -12.82
C ALA A 49 -6.67 6.37 -12.62
N ASP A 50 -7.05 5.49 -13.55
CA ASP A 50 -6.70 4.05 -13.55
C ASP A 50 -7.18 3.26 -12.31
N LEU A 51 -8.12 3.82 -11.54
CA LEU A 51 -8.63 3.22 -10.32
C LEU A 51 -9.84 2.33 -10.60
N LEU A 52 -9.76 1.06 -10.23
CA LEU A 52 -10.84 0.08 -10.38
C LEU A 52 -11.54 -0.13 -9.03
N ILE A 53 -12.44 0.78 -8.69
CA ILE A 53 -13.22 0.76 -7.44
C ILE A 53 -14.71 0.92 -7.78
N PRO A 54 -15.62 0.16 -7.13
CA PRO A 54 -17.06 0.30 -7.35
C PRO A 54 -17.63 1.54 -6.65
N GLU A 55 -18.94 1.75 -6.77
CA GLU A 55 -19.64 2.76 -5.97
C GLU A 55 -19.41 2.56 -4.46
N ALA A 56 -19.46 3.65 -3.69
CA ALA A 56 -19.14 3.68 -2.26
C ALA A 56 -19.86 2.59 -1.44
N ARG A 57 -21.13 2.31 -1.74
CA ARG A 57 -21.94 1.27 -1.07
C ARG A 57 -21.39 -0.16 -1.20
N PHE A 58 -20.53 -0.41 -2.19
CA PHE A 58 -19.94 -1.72 -2.45
C PHE A 58 -18.47 -1.83 -2.03
N VAL A 59 -17.85 -0.73 -1.58
CA VAL A 59 -16.42 -0.68 -1.24
C VAL A 59 -16.04 -1.73 -0.20
N ASP A 60 -16.83 -1.92 0.86
CA ASP A 60 -16.52 -2.91 1.90
C ASP A 60 -16.57 -4.35 1.37
N THR A 61 -17.50 -4.63 0.46
CA THR A 61 -17.58 -5.94 -0.20
C THR A 61 -16.38 -6.16 -1.10
N TYR A 62 -15.97 -5.13 -1.84
CA TYR A 62 -14.82 -5.19 -2.73
C TYR A 62 -13.50 -5.34 -1.97
N TYR A 63 -13.33 -4.61 -0.86
CA TYR A 63 -12.21 -4.77 0.07
C TYR A 63 -12.05 -6.22 0.53
N ARG A 64 -13.14 -6.87 0.95
CA ARG A 64 -13.14 -8.29 1.36
C ARG A 64 -12.76 -9.25 0.23
N PHE A 65 -13.03 -8.91 -1.03
CA PHE A 65 -12.55 -9.71 -2.15
C PHE A 65 -11.06 -9.49 -2.40
N LEU A 66 -10.59 -8.25 -2.32
CA LEU A 66 -9.18 -7.90 -2.54
C LEU A 66 -8.23 -8.51 -1.50
N THR A 67 -8.70 -8.92 -0.31
CA THR A 67 -7.87 -9.70 0.62
C THR A 67 -7.42 -11.03 0.04
N LYS A 68 -8.17 -11.61 -0.92
CA LYS A 68 -7.85 -12.87 -1.56
C LYS A 68 -6.87 -12.66 -2.72
N TYR A 69 -5.70 -13.28 -2.64
CA TYR A 69 -4.69 -13.20 -3.71
C TYR A 69 -5.23 -13.69 -5.07
N SER A 70 -6.01 -14.77 -5.09
CA SER A 70 -6.63 -15.27 -6.32
C SER A 70 -7.58 -14.27 -6.99
N PHE A 71 -8.27 -13.43 -6.20
CA PHE A 71 -9.12 -12.38 -6.74
C PHE A 71 -8.30 -11.25 -7.37
N ARG A 72 -7.18 -10.86 -6.74
CA ARG A 72 -6.26 -9.87 -7.30
C ARG A 72 -5.62 -10.34 -8.61
N LEU A 73 -5.24 -11.62 -8.70
CA LEU A 73 -4.78 -12.22 -9.96
C LEU A 73 -5.87 -12.22 -11.03
N PHE A 74 -7.09 -12.61 -10.67
CA PHE A 74 -8.25 -12.56 -11.55
C PHE A 74 -8.50 -11.14 -12.10
N LEU A 75 -8.45 -10.11 -11.25
CA LEU A 75 -8.62 -8.72 -11.69
C LEU A 75 -7.56 -8.26 -12.69
N ARG A 76 -6.32 -8.75 -12.57
CA ARG A 76 -5.27 -8.44 -13.55
C ARG A 76 -5.59 -9.04 -14.92
N ASP A 77 -6.12 -10.26 -14.96
CA ASP A 77 -6.58 -10.86 -16.22
C ASP A 77 -7.79 -10.10 -16.78
N VAL A 78 -8.74 -9.67 -15.94
CA VAL A 78 -9.86 -8.81 -16.36
C VAL A 78 -9.37 -7.49 -16.95
N ILE A 79 -8.40 -6.82 -16.32
CA ILE A 79 -7.82 -5.55 -16.83
C ILE A 79 -7.10 -5.79 -18.17
N LYS A 80 -6.37 -6.90 -18.29
CA LYS A 80 -5.70 -7.27 -19.54
C LYS A 80 -6.69 -7.49 -20.69
N HIS A 81 -7.85 -8.07 -20.40
CA HIS A 81 -8.91 -8.38 -21.37
C HIS A 81 -10.12 -7.43 -21.25
N GLN A 82 -9.90 -6.18 -20.83
CA GLN A 82 -10.96 -5.26 -20.40
C GLN A 82 -12.04 -4.92 -21.43
N GLU A 83 -11.73 -4.96 -22.72
CA GLU A 83 -12.69 -4.67 -23.79
C GLU A 83 -13.68 -5.82 -24.00
N CYS A 84 -13.22 -7.06 -23.83
CA CYS A 84 -13.98 -8.28 -24.09
C CYS A 84 -13.26 -9.47 -23.44
N PHE A 85 -13.96 -10.18 -22.55
CA PHE A 85 -13.47 -11.42 -21.95
C PHE A 85 -14.61 -12.39 -21.63
N SER A 86 -14.30 -13.68 -21.70
CA SER A 86 -15.13 -14.78 -21.22
C SER A 86 -14.58 -15.34 -19.91
N ALA A 87 -15.33 -16.25 -19.27
CA ALA A 87 -14.84 -16.95 -18.07
C ALA A 87 -13.54 -17.73 -18.31
N ARG A 88 -13.28 -18.18 -19.56
CA ARG A 88 -12.07 -18.94 -19.91
C ARG A 88 -10.82 -18.07 -19.92
N ASP A 89 -10.95 -16.80 -20.31
CA ASP A 89 -9.83 -15.86 -20.42
C ASP A 89 -9.26 -15.48 -19.05
N VAL A 90 -10.09 -15.58 -18.01
CA VAL A 90 -9.79 -15.13 -16.64
C VAL A 90 -9.79 -16.28 -15.62
N SER A 91 -9.77 -17.54 -16.06
CA SER A 91 -9.78 -18.72 -15.18
C SER A 91 -8.38 -19.28 -14.86
N ARG A 92 -7.30 -18.59 -15.23
CA ARG A 92 -5.93 -19.13 -15.11
C ARG A 92 -5.52 -19.47 -13.67
N TYR A 93 -5.98 -18.69 -12.70
CA TYR A 93 -5.51 -18.73 -11.31
C TYR A 93 -6.60 -19.16 -10.31
N ALA A 94 -7.75 -19.59 -10.81
CA ALA A 94 -8.90 -19.96 -9.99
C ALA A 94 -9.70 -21.09 -10.65
N THR A 95 -10.39 -21.89 -9.85
CA THR A 95 -11.30 -22.91 -10.39
C THR A 95 -12.46 -22.25 -11.13
N GLN A 96 -13.06 -22.96 -12.09
CA GLN A 96 -14.21 -22.44 -12.86
C GLN A 96 -15.33 -21.91 -11.97
N ARG A 97 -15.63 -22.60 -10.86
CA ARG A 97 -16.63 -22.17 -9.88
C ARG A 97 -16.25 -20.85 -9.20
N VAL A 98 -14.99 -20.70 -8.79
CA VAL A 98 -14.50 -19.47 -8.15
C VAL A 98 -14.51 -18.31 -9.15
N THR A 99 -14.07 -18.55 -10.39
CA THR A 99 -14.08 -17.55 -11.47
C THR A 99 -15.50 -17.08 -11.78
N ALA A 100 -16.47 -18.00 -11.88
CA ALA A 100 -17.88 -17.66 -12.09
C ALA A 100 -18.42 -16.78 -10.96
N ASN A 101 -18.13 -17.14 -9.69
CA ASN A 101 -18.52 -16.34 -8.54
C ASN A 101 -17.89 -14.94 -8.54
N TYR A 102 -16.63 -14.81 -8.99
CA TYR A 102 -15.98 -13.51 -9.13
C TYR A 102 -16.62 -12.66 -10.23
N ILE A 103 -16.95 -13.25 -11.39
CA ILE A 103 -17.66 -12.54 -12.47
C ILE A 103 -19.03 -12.07 -11.98
N GLU A 104 -19.82 -12.94 -11.34
CA GLU A 104 -21.12 -12.57 -10.77
C GLU A 104 -20.99 -11.44 -9.75
N SER A 105 -19.96 -11.52 -8.90
CA SER A 105 -19.68 -10.47 -7.91
C SER A 105 -19.34 -9.14 -8.57
N LEU A 106 -18.51 -9.13 -9.62
CA LEU A 106 -18.14 -7.92 -10.38
C LEU A 106 -19.35 -7.31 -11.10
N LEU A 107 -20.24 -8.13 -11.67
CA LEU A 107 -21.50 -7.67 -12.27
C LEU A 107 -22.37 -6.98 -11.22
N ARG A 108 -22.54 -7.63 -10.06
CA ARG A 108 -23.40 -7.12 -8.98
C ARG A 108 -22.92 -5.79 -8.42
N ILE A 109 -21.59 -5.59 -8.30
CA ILE A 109 -21.02 -4.33 -7.81
C ILE A 109 -20.78 -3.30 -8.93
N GLY A 110 -21.18 -3.62 -10.17
CA GLY A 110 -21.14 -2.68 -11.29
C GLY A 110 -19.75 -2.40 -11.87
N LEU A 111 -18.76 -3.27 -11.66
CA LEU A 111 -17.42 -3.10 -12.26
C LEU A 111 -17.34 -3.63 -13.69
N ILE A 112 -18.16 -4.63 -14.03
CA ILE A 112 -18.29 -5.17 -15.39
C ILE A 112 -19.74 -5.15 -15.84
N LYS A 113 -19.94 -5.31 -17.15
CA LYS A 113 -21.24 -5.56 -17.78
C LYS A 113 -21.14 -6.69 -18.79
N LYS A 114 -22.27 -7.31 -19.10
CA LYS A 114 -22.41 -8.20 -20.27
C LYS A 114 -22.19 -7.40 -21.56
N ALA A 115 -21.50 -8.01 -22.52
CA ALA A 115 -21.44 -7.52 -23.89
C ALA A 115 -22.66 -8.02 -24.68
N ASP A 116 -22.73 -7.70 -25.97
CA ASP A 116 -23.85 -8.06 -26.84
C ASP A 116 -23.89 -9.57 -27.15
N GLU A 117 -22.74 -10.25 -26.99
CA GLU A 117 -22.60 -11.70 -27.14
C GLU A 117 -22.83 -12.45 -25.81
N ASP A 118 -23.40 -13.64 -25.90
CA ASP A 118 -23.64 -14.50 -24.74
C ASP A 118 -22.33 -14.89 -24.04
N ASN A 119 -22.33 -14.76 -22.71
CA ASN A 119 -21.20 -15.10 -21.83
C ASN A 119 -19.92 -14.27 -22.05
N VAL A 120 -20.05 -13.11 -22.70
CA VAL A 120 -18.97 -12.15 -22.87
C VAL A 120 -19.19 -10.95 -21.95
N TYR A 121 -18.09 -10.46 -21.37
CA TYR A 121 -18.08 -9.37 -20.39
C TYR A 121 -17.06 -8.30 -20.77
N ARG A 122 -17.23 -7.09 -20.23
CA ARG A 122 -16.29 -5.97 -20.37
C ARG A 122 -16.29 -5.07 -19.15
N LEU A 123 -15.18 -4.37 -18.89
CA LEU A 123 -15.11 -3.35 -17.83
C LEU A 123 -16.06 -2.18 -18.15
N ASN A 124 -16.76 -1.69 -17.12
CA ASN A 124 -17.63 -0.52 -17.24
C ASN A 124 -16.82 0.78 -17.44
N HIS A 125 -15.75 0.94 -16.67
CA HIS A 125 -14.82 2.05 -16.77
C HIS A 125 -13.53 1.59 -17.44
N ARG A 126 -13.17 2.24 -18.53
CA ARG A 126 -11.97 1.94 -19.33
C ARG A 126 -11.50 3.21 -20.07
N PRO A 127 -10.21 3.31 -20.42
CA PRO A 127 -9.15 2.32 -20.18
C PRO A 127 -8.69 2.27 -18.72
N ILE A 128 -8.37 1.08 -18.23
CA ILE A 128 -7.61 0.84 -16.99
C ILE A 128 -6.23 0.32 -17.40
N ARG A 129 -5.17 1.08 -17.12
CA ARG A 129 -3.83 0.72 -17.58
C ARG A 129 -3.20 -0.43 -16.79
N SER A 130 -3.42 -0.46 -15.49
CA SER A 130 -2.82 -1.48 -14.62
C SER A 130 -3.62 -1.66 -13.33
N PHE A 131 -3.31 -2.73 -12.61
CA PHE A 131 -3.86 -2.98 -11.27
C PHE A 131 -3.15 -2.17 -10.16
N GLY A 132 -2.02 -1.53 -10.47
CA GLY A 132 -1.16 -0.83 -9.50
C GLY A 132 -1.90 0.18 -8.63
N PRO A 133 -2.57 1.19 -9.20
CA PRO A 133 -3.30 2.19 -8.41
C PRO A 133 -4.40 1.60 -7.51
N THR A 134 -5.05 0.52 -7.97
CA THR A 134 -6.06 -0.18 -7.16
C THR A 134 -5.43 -0.96 -6.00
N LEU A 135 -4.23 -1.52 -6.21
CA LEU A 135 -3.46 -2.18 -5.18
C LEU A 135 -2.94 -1.17 -4.15
N GLU A 136 -2.44 -0.01 -4.57
CA GLU A 136 -2.04 1.10 -3.69
C GLU A 136 -3.20 1.55 -2.79
N TRP A 137 -4.36 1.81 -3.39
CA TRP A 137 -5.58 2.12 -2.63
C TRP A 137 -5.92 1.00 -1.64
N PHE A 138 -5.91 -0.25 -2.07
CA PHE A 138 -6.24 -1.40 -1.23
C PHE A 138 -5.32 -1.53 -0.02
N VAL A 139 -4.01 -1.38 -0.21
CA VAL A 139 -3.04 -1.42 0.90
C VAL A 139 -3.25 -0.21 1.82
N SER A 140 -3.58 0.97 1.29
CA SER A 140 -3.95 2.12 2.11
C SER A 140 -5.17 1.84 2.99
N GLU A 141 -6.16 1.10 2.47
CA GLU A 141 -7.34 0.69 3.21
C GLU A 141 -7.02 -0.35 4.29
N ILE A 142 -6.06 -1.25 4.06
CA ILE A 142 -5.56 -2.16 5.11
C ILE A 142 -5.04 -1.34 6.30
N PHE A 143 -4.19 -0.35 6.06
CA PHE A 143 -3.67 0.50 7.14
C PHE A 143 -4.77 1.27 7.88
N LYS A 144 -5.74 1.83 7.15
CA LYS A 144 -6.85 2.57 7.76
C LYS A 144 -7.79 1.68 8.57
N ARG A 145 -8.12 0.48 8.05
CA ARG A 145 -9.15 -0.41 8.62
C ARG A 145 -8.60 -1.32 9.71
N GLU A 146 -7.45 -1.93 9.47
CA GLU A 146 -6.90 -2.97 10.34
C GLU A 146 -5.93 -2.40 11.38
N PHE A 147 -5.31 -1.24 11.09
CA PHE A 147 -4.30 -0.63 11.97
C PHE A 147 -4.65 0.79 12.44
N ALA A 148 -5.84 1.30 12.10
CA ALA A 148 -6.32 2.64 12.46
C ALA A 148 -5.33 3.78 12.14
N ALA A 149 -4.55 3.61 11.06
CA ALA A 149 -3.46 4.52 10.70
C ALA A 149 -3.89 5.58 9.69
N GLU A 150 -3.29 6.78 9.78
CA GLU A 150 -3.42 7.80 8.74
C GLU A 150 -2.55 7.40 7.54
N ALA A 151 -3.18 7.05 6.41
CA ALA A 151 -2.49 6.60 5.20
C ALA A 151 -2.94 7.39 3.97
N ILE A 152 -1.97 7.76 3.12
CA ILE A 152 -2.16 8.42 1.83
C ILE A 152 -1.39 7.66 0.75
N TRP A 153 -1.90 7.61 -0.48
CA TRP A 153 -1.32 6.80 -1.57
C TRP A 153 -1.21 7.60 -2.88
N GLY A 154 -0.42 7.11 -3.83
CA GLY A 154 -0.19 7.72 -5.15
C GLY A 154 0.32 9.16 -5.06
N ILE A 155 1.35 9.38 -4.24
CA ILE A 155 1.77 10.69 -3.75
C ILE A 155 2.86 11.28 -4.64
N LYS A 156 2.79 12.59 -4.83
CA LYS A 156 3.85 13.38 -5.42
C LYS A 156 4.22 14.56 -4.53
N PHE A 157 5.52 14.76 -4.32
CA PHE A 157 6.06 15.84 -3.49
C PHE A 157 6.65 16.99 -4.32
N LYS A 158 6.54 18.22 -3.81
CA LYS A 158 7.27 19.36 -4.38
C LYS A 158 8.70 19.32 -3.85
N ARG A 159 9.66 19.57 -4.75
CA ARG A 159 11.08 19.75 -4.42
C ARG A 159 11.71 18.59 -3.63
N PRO A 160 11.44 17.30 -3.96
CA PRO A 160 12.31 16.26 -3.44
C PRO A 160 13.71 16.41 -4.04
N VAL A 161 14.74 15.96 -3.33
CA VAL A 161 16.10 15.89 -3.91
C VAL A 161 16.09 14.86 -5.04
N VAL A 162 15.30 13.79 -4.85
CA VAL A 162 15.13 12.69 -5.79
C VAL A 162 13.73 12.73 -6.44
N GLY A 163 13.67 12.67 -7.76
CA GLY A 163 12.40 12.59 -8.49
C GLY A 163 11.67 11.25 -8.28
N GLY A 164 10.36 11.24 -8.51
CA GLY A 164 9.55 10.01 -8.47
C GLY A 164 8.27 10.18 -7.67
N ASP A 165 7.39 9.20 -7.81
CA ASP A 165 6.16 9.10 -7.05
C ASP A 165 6.39 8.17 -5.85
N TYR A 166 5.63 8.37 -4.78
CA TYR A 166 5.62 7.49 -3.60
C TYR A 166 4.27 6.76 -3.58
N ASP A 167 4.31 5.43 -3.53
CA ASP A 167 3.11 4.61 -3.67
C ASP A 167 2.22 4.75 -2.43
N LEU A 168 2.78 4.68 -1.21
CA LEU A 168 2.05 4.78 0.04
C LEU A 168 2.91 5.36 1.16
N ILE A 169 2.38 6.37 1.86
CA ILE A 169 2.95 6.89 3.11
C ILE A 169 1.92 6.74 4.23
N VAL A 170 2.36 6.20 5.35
CA VAL A 170 1.53 5.95 6.53
C VAL A 170 2.15 6.61 7.75
N LYS A 171 1.32 7.24 8.57
CA LYS A 171 1.69 7.66 9.92
C LYS A 171 1.31 6.55 10.90
N ILE A 172 2.31 5.98 11.54
CA ILE A 172 2.17 5.02 12.63
C ILE A 172 2.65 5.73 13.90
N ASP A 173 1.71 6.13 14.76
CA ASP A 173 1.96 7.01 15.90
C ASP A 173 2.68 8.32 15.51
N GLY A 174 3.92 8.52 15.95
CA GLY A 174 4.78 9.66 15.58
C GLY A 174 5.69 9.39 14.37
N SER A 175 5.71 8.16 13.87
CA SER A 175 6.64 7.66 12.88
C SER A 175 6.04 7.66 11.47
N ILE A 176 6.90 7.87 10.48
CA ILE A 176 6.58 7.71 9.07
C ILE A 176 6.99 6.31 8.62
N LEU A 177 6.03 5.63 8.02
CA LEU A 177 6.22 4.42 7.23
C LEU A 177 6.10 4.79 5.75
N ASP A 178 7.13 4.47 4.98
CA ASP A 178 7.11 4.50 3.51
C ASP A 178 6.93 3.10 2.93
N MET A 179 6.12 2.96 1.89
CA MET A 179 5.87 1.66 1.28
C MET A 179 5.81 1.76 -0.23
N GLU A 180 6.72 1.02 -0.89
CA GLU A 180 6.70 0.77 -2.32
C GLU A 180 5.86 -0.46 -2.62
N ILE A 181 4.98 -0.38 -3.61
CA ILE A 181 3.96 -1.38 -3.91
C ILE A 181 4.13 -1.85 -5.36
N LYS A 182 4.56 -3.10 -5.54
CA LYS A 182 4.69 -3.73 -6.85
C LYS A 182 3.57 -4.72 -7.08
N SER A 183 2.72 -4.43 -8.05
CA SER A 183 1.80 -5.44 -8.59
C SER A 183 2.52 -6.45 -9.50
N SER A 184 3.71 -6.18 -10.01
CA SER A 184 4.41 -7.14 -10.88
C SER A 184 5.02 -8.31 -10.09
N PRO A 185 5.08 -9.53 -10.65
CA PRO A 185 5.80 -10.63 -10.01
C PRO A 185 7.31 -10.36 -9.97
N PRO A 186 8.09 -11.04 -9.11
CA PRO A 186 9.52 -10.79 -8.94
C PRO A 186 10.30 -10.80 -10.26
N LYS A 187 9.97 -11.70 -11.19
CA LYS A 187 10.62 -11.80 -12.51
C LYS A 187 10.56 -10.51 -13.34
N GLN A 188 9.56 -9.65 -13.11
CA GLN A 188 9.36 -8.38 -13.82
C GLN A 188 9.85 -7.16 -13.05
N ILE A 189 10.43 -7.33 -11.86
CA ILE A 189 11.06 -6.23 -11.12
C ILE A 189 12.52 -6.13 -11.56
N TYR A 190 12.95 -4.92 -11.90
CA TYR A 190 14.30 -4.64 -12.38
C TYR A 190 15.14 -3.91 -11.31
N ALA A 191 16.47 -4.00 -11.42
CA ALA A 191 17.39 -3.45 -10.41
C ALA A 191 17.24 -1.93 -10.25
N ASN A 192 17.00 -1.20 -11.35
CA ASN A 192 16.78 0.25 -11.33
C ASN A 192 15.53 0.66 -10.53
N GLU A 193 14.52 -0.20 -10.40
CA GLU A 193 13.37 0.08 -9.52
C GLU A 193 13.78 0.03 -8.04
N ILE A 194 14.67 -0.90 -7.67
CA ILE A 194 15.21 -0.99 -6.30
C ILE A 194 16.15 0.19 -6.03
N THR A 195 16.99 0.58 -6.99
CA THR A 195 17.82 1.79 -6.89
C THR A 195 16.94 3.03 -6.66
N ALA A 196 15.92 3.25 -7.51
CA ALA A 196 15.03 4.41 -7.38
C ALA A 196 14.23 4.39 -6.06
N PHE A 197 13.81 3.21 -5.61
CA PHE A 197 13.19 3.04 -4.29
C PHE A 197 14.14 3.46 -3.18
N CYS A 198 15.36 2.90 -3.16
CA CYS A 198 16.34 3.25 -2.15
C CYS A 198 16.66 4.76 -2.18
N ASP A 199 16.84 5.37 -3.34
CA ASP A 199 17.07 6.83 -3.45
C ASP A 199 15.98 7.65 -2.75
N ARG A 200 14.71 7.27 -2.91
CA ARG A 200 13.59 7.89 -2.20
C ARG A 200 13.62 7.64 -0.70
N VAL A 201 13.98 6.43 -0.27
CA VAL A 201 14.12 6.09 1.16
C VAL A 201 15.22 6.92 1.83
N PHE A 202 16.36 7.09 1.18
CA PHE A 202 17.48 7.89 1.70
C PHE A 202 17.20 9.41 1.68
N ASP A 203 16.36 9.89 0.75
CA ASP A 203 15.88 11.27 0.71
C ASP A 203 14.84 11.54 1.82
N LEU A 204 13.80 10.70 1.91
CA LEU A 204 12.71 10.85 2.88
C LEU A 204 13.13 10.53 4.32
N LYS A 205 14.04 9.58 4.51
CA LYS A 205 14.47 9.04 5.80
C LYS A 205 13.30 8.66 6.73
N PRO A 206 12.40 7.76 6.30
CA PRO A 206 11.32 7.27 7.15
C PRO A 206 11.88 6.41 8.29
N GLU A 207 11.12 6.28 9.38
CA GLU A 207 11.48 5.40 10.49
C GLU A 207 11.33 3.91 10.11
N LEU A 208 10.38 3.63 9.22
CA LEU A 208 10.05 2.30 8.74
C LEU A 208 9.82 2.32 7.23
N THR A 209 10.29 1.31 6.52
CA THR A 209 10.11 1.18 5.08
C THR A 209 9.70 -0.24 4.70
N ILE A 210 8.76 -0.39 3.78
CA ILE A 210 8.34 -1.69 3.26
C ILE A 210 8.43 -1.70 1.72
N PHE A 211 9.18 -2.65 1.17
CA PHE A 211 9.10 -3.00 -0.25
C PHE A 211 8.17 -4.20 -0.41
N PHE A 212 6.96 -3.95 -0.90
CA PHE A 212 5.92 -4.97 -1.02
C PHE A 212 5.71 -5.42 -2.46
N ILE A 213 5.63 -6.74 -2.64
CA ILE A 213 5.35 -7.36 -3.93
C ILE A 213 4.09 -8.20 -3.81
N ASP A 214 3.04 -7.88 -4.57
CA ASP A 214 1.79 -8.63 -4.58
C ASP A 214 1.94 -9.95 -5.36
N THR A 215 2.58 -10.90 -4.69
CA THR A 215 2.89 -12.24 -5.15
C THR A 215 2.95 -13.23 -4.00
N GLU A 216 2.77 -14.51 -4.27
CA GLU A 216 3.14 -15.60 -3.35
C GLU A 216 4.43 -16.32 -3.77
N LEU A 217 5.05 -15.87 -4.86
CA LEU A 217 6.30 -16.43 -5.36
C LEU A 217 7.46 -16.12 -4.42
N ARG A 218 8.50 -16.96 -4.49
CA ARG A 218 9.73 -16.80 -3.73
C ARG A 218 10.48 -15.55 -4.17
N MET A 219 10.85 -14.72 -3.20
CA MET A 219 11.61 -13.48 -3.38
C MET A 219 13.11 -13.68 -3.16
N LYS A 220 13.50 -14.69 -2.36
CA LYS A 220 14.91 -14.96 -2.01
C LYS A 220 15.85 -15.03 -3.21
N ASP A 221 15.38 -15.56 -4.33
CA ASP A 221 16.27 -15.92 -5.44
C ASP A 221 16.52 -14.74 -6.40
N LYS A 222 15.76 -13.64 -6.26
CA LYS A 222 15.88 -12.49 -7.16
C LYS A 222 15.88 -11.14 -6.43
N ILE A 223 14.87 -10.90 -5.61
CA ILE A 223 14.67 -9.59 -4.96
C ILE A 223 15.72 -9.36 -3.88
N VAL A 224 15.96 -10.37 -3.04
CA VAL A 224 16.96 -10.29 -1.98
C VAL A 224 18.36 -10.00 -2.54
N PRO A 225 18.89 -10.74 -3.55
CA PRO A 225 20.16 -10.42 -4.18
C PRO A 225 20.22 -9.01 -4.77
N MET A 226 19.14 -8.53 -5.39
CA MET A 226 19.12 -7.17 -5.94
C MET A 226 19.25 -6.10 -4.84
N PHE A 227 18.62 -6.31 -3.69
CA PHE A 227 18.80 -5.44 -2.52
C PHE A 227 20.23 -5.49 -1.97
N GLU A 228 20.81 -6.69 -1.84
CA GLU A 228 22.20 -6.81 -1.38
C GLU A 228 23.19 -6.14 -2.34
N ASP A 229 22.98 -6.31 -3.65
CA ASP A 229 23.78 -5.66 -4.68
C ASP A 229 23.64 -4.13 -4.62
N GLU A 230 22.43 -3.62 -4.43
CA GLU A 230 22.18 -2.19 -4.27
C GLU A 230 22.87 -1.62 -3.02
N LEU A 231 22.75 -2.30 -1.87
CA LEU A 231 23.40 -1.87 -0.63
C LEU A 231 24.93 -1.86 -0.76
N ARG A 232 25.53 -2.81 -1.48
CA ARG A 232 26.98 -2.85 -1.73
C ARG A 232 27.46 -1.73 -2.65
N ARG A 233 26.60 -1.22 -3.54
CA ARG A 233 26.95 -0.13 -4.48
C ARG A 233 26.90 1.24 -3.84
N ARG A 234 26.12 1.42 -2.77
CA ARG A 234 25.93 2.72 -2.11
C ARG A 234 27.17 3.13 -1.32
N ILE A 235 27.40 4.44 -1.28
CA ILE A 235 28.56 5.04 -0.61
C ILE A 235 28.41 4.84 0.90
N PRO A 236 29.51 4.56 1.64
CA PRO A 236 29.48 4.36 3.08
C PRO A 236 28.80 5.50 3.86
N ASP A 237 28.90 6.74 3.40
CA ASP A 237 28.31 7.91 4.08
C ASP A 237 26.77 7.88 4.07
N ASP A 238 26.14 7.57 2.92
CA ASP A 238 24.67 7.46 2.82
C ASP A 238 24.14 6.35 3.72
N ILE A 239 24.86 5.22 3.71
CA ILE A 239 24.57 4.04 4.52
C ILE A 239 24.71 4.36 6.00
N THR A 240 25.80 5.00 6.40
CA THR A 240 26.07 5.37 7.79
C THR A 240 25.06 6.42 8.28
N ALA A 241 24.68 7.38 7.45
CA ALA A 241 23.71 8.40 7.81
C ALA A 241 22.31 7.82 8.07
N PHE A 242 21.92 6.75 7.36
CA PHE A 242 20.59 6.15 7.49
C PHE A 242 20.55 5.00 8.51
N PHE A 243 21.54 4.10 8.50
CA PHE A 243 21.57 2.93 9.36
C PHE A 243 22.43 3.11 10.63
N GLY A 244 23.23 4.17 10.71
CA GLY A 244 24.29 4.33 11.72
C GLY A 244 25.57 3.60 11.32
N VAL A 245 26.60 3.71 12.16
CA VAL A 245 27.87 2.97 11.96
C VAL A 245 27.60 1.47 12.12
N ARG A 246 27.83 0.70 11.04
CA ARG A 246 27.60 -0.74 10.97
C ARG A 246 28.71 -1.43 10.19
N GLU A 247 29.16 -2.59 10.68
CA GLU A 247 30.24 -3.36 10.05
C GLU A 247 29.78 -4.10 8.79
N SER A 248 28.52 -4.54 8.72
CA SER A 248 27.96 -5.11 7.48
C SER A 248 26.44 -5.01 7.45
N LEU A 249 25.88 -4.52 6.34
CA LEU A 249 24.44 -4.61 6.06
C LEU A 249 24.13 -5.89 5.30
N ARG A 250 23.13 -6.62 5.77
CA ARG A 250 22.65 -7.86 5.13
C ARG A 250 21.14 -7.89 5.12
N VAL A 251 20.60 -8.63 4.17
CA VAL A 251 19.17 -8.94 4.13
C VAL A 251 18.94 -10.19 4.96
N GLU A 252 18.29 -10.04 6.11
CA GLU A 252 18.01 -11.12 7.04
C GLU A 252 16.57 -11.59 6.90
N ARG A 253 16.36 -12.91 7.02
CA ARG A 253 15.00 -13.48 6.96
C ARG A 253 14.42 -13.51 8.37
N ILE A 254 13.20 -12.99 8.52
CA ILE A 254 12.42 -13.14 9.75
C ILE A 254 11.72 -14.51 9.71
N GLU A 255 10.85 -14.70 8.73
CA GLU A 255 10.11 -15.93 8.53
C GLU A 255 9.58 -16.01 7.10
N LYS A 256 9.43 -17.22 6.55
CA LYS A 256 8.89 -17.43 5.19
C LYS A 256 9.46 -16.40 4.21
N GLU A 257 8.64 -15.68 3.45
CA GLU A 257 9.08 -14.65 2.50
C GLU A 257 9.01 -13.24 3.12
N LEU A 258 9.41 -13.09 4.38
CA LEU A 258 9.53 -11.82 5.09
C LEU A 258 11.00 -11.60 5.46
N PHE A 259 11.57 -10.49 5.00
CA PHE A 259 12.96 -10.12 5.21
C PHE A 259 13.10 -8.71 5.74
N HIS A 260 14.25 -8.38 6.32
CA HIS A 260 14.61 -7.02 6.72
C HIS A 260 16.08 -6.70 6.49
N ILE A 261 16.38 -5.41 6.47
CA ILE A 261 17.72 -4.83 6.54
C ILE A 261 17.70 -3.89 7.74
N GLU A 262 18.49 -4.23 8.78
CA GLU A 262 18.61 -3.45 10.03
C GLU A 262 17.27 -3.07 10.67
N GLU A 263 16.21 -3.85 10.41
CA GLU A 263 14.85 -3.62 10.93
C GLU A 263 14.32 -2.20 10.62
N LYS A 264 14.81 -1.60 9.53
CA LYS A 264 14.31 -0.34 8.98
C LYS A 264 13.64 -0.56 7.64
N ILE A 265 14.27 -1.34 6.76
CA ILE A 265 13.70 -1.70 5.45
C ILE A 265 13.24 -3.16 5.52
N PHE A 266 11.99 -3.41 5.20
CA PHE A 266 11.39 -4.74 5.15
C PHE A 266 11.02 -5.10 3.72
N ILE A 267 11.18 -6.36 3.36
CA ILE A 267 10.79 -6.89 2.05
C ILE A 267 9.75 -7.97 2.31
N ILE A 268 8.52 -7.75 1.86
CA ILE A 268 7.39 -8.64 2.13
C ILE A 268 6.63 -8.96 0.84
N ASN A 269 5.94 -10.10 0.82
CA ASN A 269 5.03 -10.45 -0.27
C ASN A 269 3.60 -10.67 0.24
N ALA A 270 2.72 -11.16 -0.63
CA ALA A 270 1.33 -11.42 -0.32
C ALA A 270 1.05 -12.84 0.20
N LYS A 271 2.09 -13.66 0.43
CA LYS A 271 1.94 -15.04 0.89
C LYS A 271 1.24 -15.09 2.24
N ASP A 272 0.27 -15.99 2.35
CA ASP A 272 -0.65 -16.20 3.48
C ASP A 272 -1.62 -15.03 3.70
N SER A 273 -1.13 -13.84 4.05
CA SER A 273 -1.95 -12.63 4.22
C SER A 273 -1.09 -11.37 4.24
N ILE A 274 -1.48 -10.36 3.44
CA ILE A 274 -0.84 -9.04 3.44
C ILE A 274 -0.97 -8.38 4.82
N VAL A 275 -2.15 -8.46 5.43
CA VAL A 275 -2.43 -7.88 6.76
C VAL A 275 -1.51 -8.50 7.81
N HIS A 276 -1.39 -9.82 7.81
CA HIS A 276 -0.53 -10.52 8.75
C HIS A 276 0.95 -10.18 8.53
N ASN A 277 1.41 -10.11 7.27
CA ASN A 277 2.81 -9.75 6.99
C ASN A 277 3.13 -8.32 7.46
N ILE A 278 2.21 -7.37 7.27
CA ILE A 278 2.34 -5.99 7.81
C ILE A 278 2.36 -6.01 9.34
N GLU A 279 1.45 -6.75 9.98
CA GLU A 279 1.41 -6.91 11.44
C GLU A 279 2.75 -7.41 11.99
N ARG A 280 3.35 -8.42 11.35
CA ARG A 280 4.66 -8.96 11.73
C ARG A 280 5.79 -7.93 11.60
N VAL A 281 5.76 -7.12 10.55
CA VAL A 281 6.69 -5.98 10.40
C VAL A 281 6.53 -4.97 11.54
N LEU A 282 5.29 -4.57 11.85
CA LEU A 282 5.01 -3.60 12.92
C LEU A 282 5.42 -4.13 14.29
N ILE A 283 5.12 -5.40 14.60
CA ILE A 283 5.57 -6.05 15.84
C ILE A 283 7.10 -5.99 15.96
N ARG A 284 7.83 -6.26 14.87
CA ARG A 284 9.30 -6.21 14.88
C ARG A 284 9.80 -4.78 15.11
N PHE A 285 9.26 -3.81 14.38
CA PHE A 285 9.61 -2.39 14.49
C PHE A 285 9.41 -1.85 15.91
N PHE A 286 8.25 -2.10 16.52
CA PHE A 286 7.97 -1.60 17.86
C PHE A 286 8.79 -2.29 18.94
N ARG A 287 9.03 -3.61 18.84
CA ARG A 287 9.84 -4.33 19.85
C ARG A 287 11.28 -3.85 19.90
N ARG A 288 11.87 -3.48 18.76
CA ARG A 288 13.21 -2.89 18.69
C ARG A 288 13.33 -1.58 19.45
N THR A 289 12.28 -0.76 19.45
CA THR A 289 12.35 0.61 20.00
C THR A 289 12.44 0.61 21.54
N TYR A 290 12.25 -0.56 22.18
CA TYR A 290 12.32 -0.74 23.63
C TYR A 290 13.57 -1.53 24.09
N GLU A 291 14.53 -1.80 23.21
CA GLU A 291 15.87 -2.34 23.53
C GLU A 291 16.94 -1.26 23.31
#